data_AF-A0A6C0JSC1-F1
#
_entry.id   AF-A0A6C0JSC1-F1
#
_cell.length_a   1.000
_cell.length_b   1.000
_cell.length_c   1.000
_cell.angle_alpha   90.00
_cell.angle_beta   90.00
_cell.angle_gamma   90.00
#
_symmetry.space_group_name_H-M   'P 1'
#
loop_
_entity.id
_entity.type
_entity.pdbx_description
1 polymer ?
#
loop_
_entity_poly.entity_id
_entity_poly.type
_entity_poly.pdbx_seq_one_letter_code
_entity_poly.pdbx_strand_id
1 'polypeptide(L)'
;MYNSNCVFACSTFKQRYDWLYKLLPRFTTCVEGITIDLIHKEDLGDIQIKGFEEHLDIPGKPGYFVEKDDTELVEIIALSMPDCYEVKDRGFLRVPDMKTSAFLRSKGPTFTCRCIKFDEEFWDIAEKIPELEVNA
;
A
#
# COMPACT_ATOMS: atom_id res chain seq x y z
N MET A 1 -27.18 36.88 -13.48
CA MET A 1 -25.78 36.92 -13.00
C MET A 1 -25.63 35.74 -12.03
N TYR A 2 -25.18 34.58 -12.50
CA TYR A 2 -24.83 33.49 -11.59
C TYR A 2 -23.52 33.89 -10.92
N ASN A 3 -23.52 34.06 -9.60
CA ASN A 3 -22.27 34.18 -8.85
C ASN A 3 -21.53 32.84 -9.00
N SER A 4 -20.67 32.75 -10.02
CA SER A 4 -19.82 31.60 -10.28
C SER A 4 -18.75 31.51 -9.19
N ASN A 5 -19.15 31.13 -7.99
CA ASN A 5 -18.22 30.79 -6.93
C ASN A 5 -17.52 29.49 -7.32
N CYS A 6 -16.19 29.49 -7.25
CA CYS A 6 -15.40 28.28 -7.49
C CYS A 6 -15.84 27.21 -6.50
N VAL A 7 -16.38 26.09 -7.01
CA VAL A 7 -16.90 24.98 -6.21
C VAL A 7 -15.87 24.52 -5.19
N PHE A 8 -14.59 24.49 -5.54
CA PHE A 8 -13.51 24.10 -4.64
C PHE A 8 -13.40 25.02 -3.42
N ALA A 9 -13.56 26.33 -3.59
CA ALA A 9 -13.36 27.32 -2.54
C ALA A 9 -14.47 27.29 -1.46
N CYS A 10 -15.64 26.75 -1.79
CA CYS A 10 -16.82 26.75 -0.91
C CYS A 10 -17.33 25.35 -0.52
N SER A 11 -16.62 24.28 -0.91
CA SER A 11 -17.01 22.91 -0.58
C SER A 11 -15.89 22.15 0.10
N THR A 12 -16.25 21.17 0.92
CA THR A 12 -15.32 20.20 1.49
C THR A 12 -14.99 19.12 0.45
N PHE A 13 -13.93 18.34 0.69
CA PHE A 13 -13.62 17.20 -0.17
C PHE A 13 -14.79 16.21 -0.21
N LYS A 14 -15.39 15.88 0.93
CA LYS A 14 -16.52 14.94 1.03
C LYS A 14 -17.69 15.37 0.15
N GLN A 15 -18.05 16.65 0.17
CA GLN A 15 -19.11 17.17 -0.70
C GLN A 15 -18.79 16.98 -2.18
N ARG A 16 -17.57 17.32 -2.61
CA ARG A 16 -17.15 17.13 -4.01
C ARG A 16 -17.10 15.67 -4.41
N TYR A 17 -16.64 14.80 -3.51
CA TYR A 17 -16.59 13.36 -3.69
C TYR A 17 -18.00 12.78 -3.92
N ASP A 18 -18.96 13.15 -3.06
CA ASP A 18 -20.35 12.69 -3.16
C ASP A 18 -21.05 13.21 -4.42
N TRP A 19 -20.72 14.43 -4.84
CA TRP A 19 -21.21 14.97 -6.11
C TRP A 19 -20.59 14.22 -7.29
N LEU A 20 -19.28 13.97 -7.27
CA LEU A 20 -18.61 13.23 -8.34
C LEU A 20 -19.23 11.85 -8.53
N TYR A 21 -19.45 11.10 -7.44
CA TYR A 21 -20.12 9.79 -7.47
C TYR A 21 -21.47 9.85 -8.20
N LYS A 22 -22.28 10.87 -7.93
CA LYS A 22 -23.61 11.02 -8.55
C LYS A 22 -23.56 11.54 -9.99
N LEU A 23 -22.57 12.38 -10.31
CA LEU A 23 -22.49 13.07 -11.59
C LEU A 23 -21.77 12.23 -12.64
N LEU A 24 -20.74 11.47 -12.25
CA LEU A 24 -19.94 10.66 -13.17
C LEU A 24 -20.81 9.77 -14.08
N PRO A 25 -21.66 8.86 -13.57
CA PRO A 25 -22.48 7.98 -14.43
C PRO A 25 -23.52 8.75 -15.26
N ARG A 26 -23.86 9.99 -14.88
CA ARG A 26 -24.82 10.82 -15.62
C ARG A 26 -24.18 11.50 -16.82
N PHE A 27 -22.88 11.78 -16.76
CA PHE A 27 -22.17 12.57 -17.77
C PHE A 27 -21.14 11.77 -18.56
N THR A 28 -20.81 10.55 -18.13
CA THR A 28 -19.85 9.68 -18.81
C THR A 28 -20.51 8.37 -19.21
N THR A 29 -20.24 7.94 -20.44
CA THR A 29 -20.64 6.63 -20.97
C THR A 29 -19.42 5.97 -21.57
N CYS A 30 -19.22 4.69 -21.28
CA CYS A 30 -18.16 3.91 -21.89
C CYS A 30 -18.67 3.15 -23.11
N VAL A 31 -18.00 3.31 -24.25
CA VAL A 31 -18.14 2.48 -25.44
C VAL A 31 -16.87 1.65 -25.59
N GLU A 32 -17.01 0.34 -25.48
CA GLU A 32 -15.90 -0.62 -25.49
C GLU A 32 -15.02 -0.44 -26.74
N GLY A 33 -13.71 -0.32 -26.52
CA GLY A 33 -12.71 -0.14 -27.58
C GLY A 33 -12.63 1.28 -28.18
N ILE A 34 -13.51 2.21 -27.79
CA ILE A 34 -13.53 3.59 -28.31
C ILE A 34 -13.19 4.61 -27.23
N THR A 35 -13.79 4.50 -26.05
CA THR A 35 -13.62 5.47 -24.96
C THR A 35 -12.97 4.82 -23.74
N ILE A 36 -12.35 5.64 -22.90
CA ILE A 36 -11.87 5.21 -21.58
C ILE A 36 -13.06 5.06 -20.63
N ASP A 37 -13.01 4.05 -19.77
CA ASP A 37 -13.96 3.89 -18.69
C ASP A 37 -13.52 4.73 -17.48
N LEU A 38 -14.44 5.54 -16.95
CA LEU A 38 -14.18 6.39 -15.79
C LEU A 38 -14.95 5.84 -14.60
N ILE A 39 -14.21 5.23 -13.68
CA ILE A 39 -14.76 4.54 -12.52
C ILE A 39 -14.58 5.42 -11.28
N HIS A 40 -15.62 5.59 -10.48
CA HIS A 40 -15.52 6.29 -9.21
C HIS A 40 -14.76 5.43 -8.19
N LYS A 41 -14.02 6.06 -7.26
CA LYS A 41 -13.18 5.32 -6.31
C LYS A 41 -13.95 4.33 -5.44
N GLU A 42 -15.22 4.61 -5.10
CA GLU A 42 -16.07 3.66 -4.36
C GLU A 42 -16.37 2.37 -5.14
N ASP A 43 -16.35 2.44 -6.47
CA ASP A 43 -16.66 1.32 -7.36
C ASP A 43 -15.38 0.59 -7.82
N LEU A 44 -14.20 1.00 -7.34
CA LEU A 44 -12.90 0.49 -7.76
C LEU A 44 -12.65 -0.97 -7.32
N GLY A 45 -13.36 -1.45 -6.30
CA GLY A 45 -13.19 -2.80 -5.73
C GLY A 45 -11.85 -2.98 -4.98
N ASP A 46 -11.43 -4.24 -4.81
CA ASP A 46 -10.21 -4.62 -4.08
C ASP A 46 -8.95 -4.51 -4.95
N ILE A 47 -8.64 -3.30 -5.43
CA ILE A 47 -7.37 -3.03 -6.13
C ILE A 47 -6.30 -2.69 -5.10
N GLN A 48 -5.10 -3.27 -5.27
CA GLN A 48 -3.93 -2.92 -4.47
C GLN A 48 -3.50 -1.47 -4.75
N ILE A 49 -3.88 -0.56 -3.86
CA ILE A 49 -3.50 0.85 -3.92
C ILE A 49 -2.18 1.08 -3.18
N LYS A 50 -1.33 1.98 -3.70
CA LYS A 50 -0.07 2.39 -3.05
C LYS A 50 -0.29 3.26 -1.82
N GLY A 51 -1.46 3.85 -1.68
CA GLY A 51 -1.74 4.88 -0.70
C GLY A 51 -3.08 5.54 -0.97
N PHE A 52 -3.44 6.49 -0.13
CA PHE A 52 -4.67 7.26 -0.23
C PHE A 52 -4.40 8.73 0.08
N GLU A 53 -5.29 9.60 -0.37
CA GLU A 53 -5.24 11.01 -0.02
C GLU A 53 -6.12 11.25 1.20
N GLU A 54 -5.57 11.87 2.24
CA GLU A 54 -6.32 12.36 3.39
C GLU A 54 -6.68 13.83 3.22
N HIS A 55 -7.89 14.19 3.63
CA HIS A 55 -8.42 15.55 3.51
C HIS A 55 -8.95 16.04 4.85
N LEU A 56 -8.58 17.27 5.22
CA LEU A 56 -9.22 17.96 6.34
C LEU A 56 -10.65 18.36 5.95
N ASP A 57 -11.58 18.35 6.90
CA ASP A 57 -12.97 18.77 6.66
C ASP A 57 -13.12 20.30 6.67
N ILE A 58 -12.26 20.97 5.89
CA ILE A 58 -12.19 22.42 5.77
C ILE A 58 -12.35 22.79 4.28
N PRO A 59 -13.31 23.65 3.92
CA PRO A 59 -13.50 24.08 2.54
C PRO A 59 -12.24 24.67 1.92
N GLY A 60 -11.99 24.35 0.65
CA GLY A 60 -10.85 24.88 -0.11
C GLY A 60 -9.47 24.41 0.34
N LYS A 61 -9.36 23.46 1.28
CA LYS A 61 -8.07 22.85 1.63
C LYS A 61 -7.75 21.68 0.70
N PRO A 62 -6.50 21.59 0.19
CA PRO A 62 -6.02 20.40 -0.52
C PRO A 62 -5.78 19.27 0.49
N GLY A 63 -5.83 18.04 0.00
CA GLY A 63 -5.42 16.87 0.76
C GLY A 63 -3.91 16.68 0.72
N TYR A 64 -3.45 15.65 1.42
CA TYR A 64 -2.08 15.17 1.34
C TYR A 64 -2.07 13.65 1.11
N PHE A 65 -1.05 13.19 0.39
CA PHE A 65 -0.89 11.77 0.10
C PHE A 65 -0.30 11.04 1.31
N VAL A 66 -0.92 9.92 1.67
CA VAL A 66 -0.48 8.97 2.68
C VAL A 66 -0.18 7.66 1.98
N GLU A 67 1.07 7.21 2.05
CA GLU A 67 1.47 5.91 1.53
C GLU A 67 0.92 4.81 2.44
N LYS A 68 0.35 3.76 1.84
CA LYS A 68 -0.15 2.61 2.58
C LYS A 68 1.03 1.70 2.88
N ASP A 69 1.68 1.95 4.01
CA ASP A 69 2.76 1.09 4.51
C ASP A 69 2.15 -0.05 5.33
N ASP A 70 1.84 -1.16 4.66
CA ASP A 70 1.38 -2.40 5.31
C ASP A 70 2.55 -3.16 5.97
N THR A 71 3.76 -2.57 6.02
CA THR A 71 4.92 -3.21 6.65
C THR A 71 4.97 -2.96 8.15
N GLU A 72 5.32 -4.00 8.88
CA GLU A 72 5.51 -3.97 10.32
C GLU A 72 6.97 -4.26 10.66
N LEU A 73 7.50 -3.52 11.63
CA LEU A 73 8.80 -3.85 12.22
C LEU A 73 8.59 -4.99 13.23
N VAL A 74 9.08 -6.18 12.91
CA VAL A 74 8.91 -7.39 13.71
C VAL A 74 10.25 -7.93 14.20
N GLU A 75 10.22 -8.64 15.33
CA GLU A 75 11.38 -9.36 15.87
C GLU A 75 11.43 -10.76 15.27
N ILE A 76 12.58 -11.11 14.69
CA ILE A 76 12.83 -12.37 13.99
C ILE A 76 13.88 -13.16 14.77
N ILE A 77 13.59 -14.45 14.97
CA ILE A 77 14.44 -15.40 15.68
C ILE A 77 14.87 -16.49 14.71
N ALA A 78 16.18 -16.66 14.54
CA ALA A 78 16.72 -17.76 13.75
C ALA A 78 16.54 -19.08 14.51
N LEU A 79 15.97 -20.08 13.84
CA LEU A 79 15.78 -21.41 14.40
C LEU A 79 17.05 -22.26 14.22
N SER A 80 17.07 -23.42 14.88
CA SER A 80 18.17 -24.39 14.75
C SER A 80 18.27 -24.98 13.34
N MET A 81 17.18 -24.93 12.57
CA MET A 81 17.14 -25.35 11.18
C MET A 81 17.65 -24.22 10.27
N PRO A 82 18.55 -24.50 9.31
CA PRO A 82 19.02 -23.50 8.37
C PRO A 82 17.87 -22.86 7.60
N ASP A 83 17.96 -21.54 7.40
CA ASP A 83 17.01 -20.73 6.64
C ASP A 83 15.56 -20.77 7.15
N CYS A 84 15.36 -21.22 8.39
CA CYS A 84 14.08 -21.18 9.09
C CYS A 84 14.11 -20.08 10.15
N TYR A 85 13.15 -19.17 10.08
CA TYR A 85 13.05 -18.05 11.00
C TYR A 85 11.63 -17.92 11.54
N GLU A 86 11.53 -17.69 12.85
CA GLU A 86 10.28 -17.41 13.54
C GLU A 86 10.10 -15.90 13.65
N VAL A 87 8.93 -15.41 13.26
CA VAL A 87 8.47 -14.08 13.63
C VAL A 87 7.87 -14.22 15.01
N LYS A 88 8.51 -13.63 16.02
CA LYS A 88 8.25 -13.88 17.44
C LYS A 88 6.75 -13.86 17.78
N ASP A 89 6.24 -15.00 18.21
CA ASP A 89 4.83 -15.25 18.58
C ASP A 89 3.80 -14.95 17.47
N ARG A 90 4.22 -14.90 16.19
CA ARG A 90 3.38 -14.46 15.05
C ARG A 90 3.52 -15.32 13.79
N GLY A 91 4.32 -16.39 13.82
CA GLY A 91 4.47 -17.33 12.71
C GLY A 91 5.91 -17.43 12.18
N PHE A 92 6.06 -17.66 10.87
CA PHE A 92 7.35 -17.91 10.23
C PHE A 92 7.64 -16.96 9.08
N LEU A 93 8.92 -16.70 8.83
CA LEU A 93 9.37 -15.90 7.71
C LEU A 93 9.58 -16.78 6.47
N ARG A 94 9.08 -16.33 5.32
CA ARG A 94 9.37 -16.95 4.03
C ARG A 94 10.70 -16.45 3.50
N VAL A 95 11.54 -17.38 3.06
CA VAL A 95 12.84 -17.09 2.46
C VAL A 95 12.77 -17.51 0.98
N PRO A 96 12.42 -16.60 0.06
CA PRO A 96 12.11 -16.96 -1.33
C PRO A 96 13.34 -17.30 -2.16
N ASP A 97 14.52 -16.79 -1.79
CA ASP A 97 15.75 -16.98 -2.56
C ASP A 97 17.01 -17.02 -1.71
N MET A 98 18.11 -17.44 -2.34
CA MET A 98 19.40 -17.57 -1.67
C MET A 98 20.00 -16.23 -1.23
N LYS A 99 19.65 -15.12 -1.90
CA LYS A 99 20.15 -13.79 -1.54
C LYS A 99 19.55 -13.36 -0.21
N THR A 100 18.24 -13.58 -0.07
CA THR A 100 17.48 -13.35 1.16
C THR A 100 18.04 -14.20 2.28
N SER A 101 18.26 -15.49 2.05
CA SER A 101 18.90 -16.38 3.03
C SER A 101 20.27 -15.85 3.49
N ALA A 102 21.15 -15.45 2.57
CA ALA A 102 22.47 -14.92 2.92
C ALA A 102 22.38 -13.60 3.72
N PHE A 103 21.46 -12.71 3.32
CA PHE A 103 21.19 -11.46 4.03
C PHE A 103 20.69 -11.72 5.46
N LEU A 104 19.70 -12.59 5.64
CA LEU A 104 19.16 -12.92 6.95
C LEU A 104 20.20 -13.59 7.85
N ARG A 105 21.01 -14.51 7.32
CA ARG A 105 22.11 -15.14 8.08
C ARG A 105 23.15 -14.13 8.57
N SER A 106 23.38 -13.04 7.83
CA SER A 106 24.31 -11.97 8.24
C SER A 106 23.84 -11.16 9.45
N LYS A 107 22.54 -11.18 9.78
CA LYS A 107 21.93 -10.36 10.85
C LYS A 107 22.09 -10.97 12.25
N GLY A 108 22.52 -12.23 12.36
CA GLY A 108 22.70 -12.94 13.62
C GLY A 108 21.45 -13.72 14.08
N PRO A 109 21.45 -14.23 15.32
CA PRO A 109 20.42 -15.16 15.80
C PRO A 109 19.07 -14.50 16.13
N THR A 110 19.07 -13.20 16.44
CA THR A 110 17.84 -12.42 16.70
C THR A 110 18.03 -11.02 16.17
N PHE A 111 17.08 -10.53 15.39
CA PHE A 111 17.16 -9.21 14.76
C PHE A 111 15.77 -8.65 14.49
N THR A 112 15.69 -7.34 14.19
CA THR A 112 14.46 -6.70 13.74
C THR A 112 14.48 -6.52 12.23
N CYS A 113 13.32 -6.72 11.60
CA CYS A 113 13.16 -6.54 10.16
C CYS A 113 11.78 -5.97 9.83
N ARG A 114 11.68 -5.20 8.75
CA ARG A 114 10.36 -4.85 8.18
C ARG A 114 9.81 -6.01 7.37
N CYS A 115 8.63 -6.47 7.75
CA CYS A 115 7.93 -7.57 7.11
C CYS A 115 6.49 -7.19 6.79
N ILE A 116 5.91 -7.85 5.80
CA ILE A 116 4.49 -7.77 5.48
C ILE A 116 3.87 -9.15 5.71
N LYS A 117 2.67 -9.18 6.30
CA LYS A 117 1.95 -10.44 6.52
C LYS A 117 1.52 -11.01 5.16
N PHE A 118 1.92 -12.25 4.87
CA PHE A 118 1.54 -12.94 3.63
C PHE A 118 0.24 -13.73 3.83
N ASP A 119 0.17 -14.51 4.91
CA ASP A 119 -1.04 -15.23 5.34
C ASP A 119 -1.08 -15.35 6.87
N GLU A 120 -1.92 -16.24 7.43
CA GLU A 120 -2.06 -16.39 8.89
C GLU A 120 -0.78 -16.85 9.58
N GLU A 121 0.05 -17.64 8.91
CA GLU A 121 1.25 -18.28 9.47
C GLU A 121 2.56 -17.71 8.92
N PHE A 122 2.53 -17.07 7.75
CA PHE A 122 3.71 -16.67 7.00
C PHE A 122 3.83 -15.15 6.78
N TRP A 123 5.07 -14.69 6.79
CA TRP A 123 5.47 -13.30 6.57
C TRP A 123 6.53 -13.18 5.48
N ASP A 124 6.44 -12.13 4.67
CA ASP A 124 7.43 -11.79 3.64
C ASP A 124 8.28 -10.59 4.09
N ILE A 125 9.55 -10.54 3.66
CA ILE A 125 10.45 -9.42 3.96
C ILE A 125 10.14 -8.25 3.03
N ALA A 126 10.03 -7.06 3.62
CA ALA A 126 9.82 -5.81 2.90
C ALA A 126 11.08 -4.91 2.85
N GLU A 127 12.18 -5.31 3.49
CA GLU A 127 13.45 -4.59 3.38
C GLU A 127 14.11 -4.75 2.00
N LYS A 128 14.78 -3.69 1.56
CA LYS A 128 15.61 -3.73 0.36
C LYS A 128 16.85 -4.57 0.64
N ILE A 129 16.87 -5.80 0.12
CA ILE A 129 18.01 -6.71 0.22
C ILE A 129 19.13 -6.20 -0.73
N PRO A 130 20.34 -5.92 -0.23
CA PRO A 130 21.44 -5.45 -1.06
C PRO A 130 21.86 -6.50 -2.09
N GLU A 131 22.29 -6.06 -3.27
CA GLU A 131 22.87 -6.96 -4.26
C GLU A 131 24.21 -7.51 -3.73
N LEU A 132 24.30 -8.83 -3.60
CA LEU A 132 25.57 -9.47 -3.26
C LEU A 132 26.47 -9.42 -4.49
N GLU A 133 27.59 -8.70 -4.40
CA GLU A 133 28.70 -8.85 -5.35
C GLU A 133 29.24 -10.28 -5.23
N VAL A 134 28.88 -11.13 -6.18
CA VAL A 134 29.50 -12.44 -6.32
C VAL A 134 30.88 -12.18 -6.91
N ASN A 135 31.90 -12.06 -6.05
CA ASN A 135 33.28 -12.12 -6.50
C ASN A 135 33.50 -13.53 -7.06
N ALA A 136 33.53 -13.61 -8.39
CA ALA A 136 33.78 -14.81 -9.19
C ALA A 136 35.24 -15.26 -9.09
#